data_AF-A0A9W4AYC7-F1
#
_entry.id   AF-A0A9W4AYC7-F1
#
_cell.length_a   1.000
_cell.length_b   1.000
_cell.length_c   1.000
_cell.angle_alpha   90.00
_cell.angle_beta   90.00
_cell.angle_gamma   90.00
#
_symmetry.space_group_name_H-M   'P 1'
#
loop_
_entity.id
_entity.type
_entity.pdbx_description
1 polymer ?
#
loop_
_entity_poly.entity_id
_entity_poly.type
_entity_poly.pdbx_seq_one_letter_code
_entity_poly.pdbx_strand_id
1 'polypeptide(L)' 'MDVDRVAELQRWQDSGALWEVLARVSGSVTVALLRCDGGEEMERFTSDDPRLLEFIGDRRSSDEQ' A
#
# COMPACT_ATOMS: atom_id res chain seq x y z
N MET A 1 14.02 12.23 -6.99
CA MET A 1 13.86 10.80 -7.33
C MET A 1 12.53 10.40 -6.73
N ASP A 2 11.45 10.48 -7.51
CA ASP A 2 10.14 10.03 -7.06
C ASP A 2 10.20 8.51 -6.85
N VAL A 3 9.85 8.06 -5.65
CA VAL A 3 9.79 6.63 -5.35
C VAL A 3 8.51 6.08 -5.98
N ASP A 4 8.63 5.05 -6.81
CA ASP A 4 7.48 4.47 -7.50
C ASP A 4 6.69 3.59 -6.53
N ARG A 5 5.73 4.20 -5.82
CA ARG A 5 4.95 3.55 -4.75
C ARG A 5 4.18 2.33 -5.24
N VAL A 6 3.80 2.31 -6.51
CA VAL A 6 3.13 1.17 -7.16
C VAL A 6 4.08 -0.02 -7.30
N ALA A 7 5.32 0.23 -7.73
CA ALA A 7 6.34 -0.82 -7.81
C ALA A 7 6.74 -1.33 -6.42
N GLU A 8 6.75 -0.46 -5.42
CA GLU A 8 7.02 -0.82 -4.02
C GLU A 8 5.95 -1.77 -3.46
N LEU A 9 4.66 -1.45 -3.57
CA LEU A 9 3.58 -2.34 -3.11
C LEU A 9 3.57 -3.67 -3.86
N GLN A 10 3.84 -3.67 -5.16
CA GLN A 10 3.95 -4.91 -5.94
C GLN A 10 5.09 -5.80 -5.45
N ARG A 11 6.25 -5.23 -5.17
CA ARG A 11 7.38 -5.99 -4.60
C ARG A 11 7.08 -6.45 -3.17
N TRP A 12 6.32 -5.67 -2.41
CA TRP A 12 5.91 -6.01 -1.06
C TRP A 12 5.04 -7.26 -1.02
N GLN A 13 3.97 -7.28 -1.82
CA GLN A 13 3.08 -8.45 -1.95
C GLN A 13 3.80 -9.67 -2.57
N ASP A 14 4.70 -9.46 -3.54
CA ASP A 14 5.50 -10.55 -4.14
C ASP A 14 6.45 -11.20 -3.12
N SER A 15 6.94 -10.42 -2.15
CA SER A 15 7.72 -10.94 -1.02
C SER A 15 6.87 -11.69 0.02
N GLY A 16 5.55 -11.79 -0.19
CA GLY A 16 4.60 -12.39 0.75
C GLY A 16 4.19 -11.46 1.91
N ALA A 17 4.54 -10.17 1.84
CA ALA A 17 4.18 -9.20 2.86
C ALA A 17 2.88 -8.47 2.50
N LEU A 18 2.08 -8.12 3.51
CA LEU A 18 0.78 -7.49 3.31
C LEU A 18 0.88 -5.97 3.37
N TRP A 19 -0.02 -5.30 2.67
CA TRP A 19 -0.25 -3.86 2.81
C TRP A 19 -1.73 -3.60 3.07
N GLU A 20 -2.02 -2.53 3.80
CA GLU A 20 -3.39 -2.11 4.16
C GLU A 20 -3.54 -0.59 4.02
N VAL A 21 -4.68 -0.16 3.49
CA VAL A 21 -5.09 1.24 3.38
C VAL A 21 -5.75 1.66 4.70
N LEU A 22 -5.03 2.45 5.49
CA LEU A 22 -5.51 2.95 6.77
C LEU A 22 -6.50 4.10 6.62
N ALA A 23 -6.27 4.97 5.62
CA ALA A 23 -7.10 6.13 5.38
C ALA A 23 -7.15 6.47 3.89
N ARG A 24 -8.32 6.93 3.46
CA ARG A 24 -8.53 7.52 2.14
C ARG A 24 -9.08 8.91 2.33
N VAL A 25 -8.38 9.89 1.78
CA VAL A 25 -8.81 11.29 1.73
C VAL A 25 -8.95 11.69 0.26
N SER A 26 -9.60 12.81 -0.01
CA SER A 26 -9.97 13.25 -1.37
C SER A 26 -8.73 13.47 -2.26
N GLY A 27 -8.24 12.41 -2.89
CA GLY A 27 -7.05 12.41 -3.76
C GLY A 27 -5.78 11.82 -3.12
N SER A 28 -5.86 11.25 -1.92
CA SER A 28 -4.69 10.66 -1.24
C SER A 28 -5.05 9.42 -0.45
N VAL A 29 -4.08 8.55 -0.31
CA VAL A 29 -4.19 7.30 0.46
C VAL A 29 -3.06 7.20 1.45
N THR A 30 -3.38 6.74 2.65
CA THR A 30 -2.37 6.32 3.63
C THR A 30 -2.34 4.81 3.65
N VAL A 31 -1.18 4.24 3.35
CA VAL A 31 -0.94 2.81 3.28
C VAL A 31 0.07 2.41 4.35
N ALA A 32 -0.26 1.37 5.11
CA ALA A 32 0.64 0.66 5.99
C ALA A 32 1.20 -0.56 5.26
N LEU A 33 2.51 -0.77 5.39
CA LEU A 33 3.22 -1.97 4.99
C LEU A 33 3.37 -2.85 6.23
N LEU A 34 2.77 -4.03 6.20
CA LEU A 34 2.77 -4.98 7.29
C LEU A 34 3.82 -6.08 7.04
N ARG A 35 4.45 -6.57 8.10
CA ARG A 35 5.37 -7.72 8.02
C ARG A 35 4.61 -9.04 7.88
N CYS A 36 5.22 -9.99 7.17
CA CYS A 36 4.69 -11.35 6.98
C CYS A 36 4.55 -12.13 8.31
N ASP A 37 5.43 -11.91 9.29
CA ASP A 37 5.54 -12.74 10.51
C ASP A 37 4.56 -12.38 11.65
N GLY A 38 3.69 -11.38 11.48
CA GLY A 38 2.78 -11.01 12.59
C GLY A 38 1.86 -9.82 12.37
N GLY A 39 1.75 -9.29 11.14
CA GLY A 39 0.87 -8.15 10.88
C GLY A 39 1.29 -6.85 11.59
N GLU A 40 2.52 -6.79 12.10
CA GLU A 40 3.06 -5.54 12.64
C GLU A 40 3.37 -4.57 11.50
N GLU A 41 2.97 -3.31 11.68
CA GLU A 41 3.32 -2.22 10.76
C GLU A 41 4.84 -2.03 10.74
N MET A 42 5.45 -2.22 9.57
CA MET A 42 6.86 -1.96 9.33
C MET A 42 7.08 -0.51 8.92
N GLU A 43 6.26 -0.03 7.99
CA GLU A 43 6.31 1.33 7.48
C GLU A 43 4.91 1.81 7.16
N ARG A 44 4.70 3.12 7.24
CA ARG A 44 3.50 3.79 6.79
C ARG A 44 3.88 4.97 5.92
N PHE A 45 3.19 5.12 4.80
CA PHE A 45 3.35 6.29 3.95
C PHE A 45 1.99 6.81 3.46
N THR A 46 1.97 8.10 3.14
CA THR A 46 0.86 8.74 2.46
C THR A 46 1.30 9.11 1.06
N SER A 47 0.42 8.90 0.08
CA SER A 47 0.70 9.26 -1.30
C SER A 47 -0.58 9.72 -1.99
N ASP A 48 -0.42 10.78 -2.76
CA ASP A 48 -1.42 11.43 -3.61
C ASP A 48 -1.24 11.05 -5.09
N ASP A 49 -0.41 10.04 -5.38
CA ASP A 49 -0.10 9.65 -6.75
C ASP A 49 -1.31 8.97 -7.40
N PRO A 50 -1.85 9.51 -8.51
CA PRO A 50 -2.99 8.92 -9.19
C PRO A 50 -2.73 7.47 -9.63
N ARG A 51 -1.48 7.10 -9.97
CA ARG A 51 -1.13 5.73 -10.35
C ARG A 51 -1.29 4.76 -9.19
N LEU A 52 -0.96 5.23 -7.99
CA LEU A 52 -1.14 4.46 -6.76
C LEU A 52 -2.62 4.29 -6.43
N LEU A 53 -3.40 5.37 -6.56
CA LEU A 53 -4.85 5.33 -6.37
C LEU A 53 -5.51 4.34 -7.32
N GLU A 54 -5.13 4.35 -8.60
CA GLU A 54 -5.61 3.40 -9.61
C GLU A 54 -5.17 1.96 -9.30
N PHE A 55 -3.92 1.75 -8.88
CA PHE A 55 -3.44 0.43 -8.49
C PHE A 55 -4.23 -0.13 -7.32
N ILE A 56 -4.41 0.63 -6.24
CA ILE A 56 -5.17 0.20 -5.07
C ILE A 56 -6.64 -0.02 -5.46
N GLY A 57 -7.22 0.86 -6.29
CA GLY A 57 -8.62 0.78 -6.71
C GLY A 57 -9.54 0.81 -5.49
N ASP A 58 -10.46 -0.14 -5.36
CA ASP A 58 -11.36 -0.27 -4.21
C ASP A 58 -10.81 -1.12 -3.07
N ARG A 59 -9.64 -1.75 -3.24
CA ARG A 59 -9.05 -2.67 -2.26
C ARG A 59 -8.63 -1.95 -0.98
N ARG A 60 -8.93 -2.52 0.19
CA ARG A 60 -8.43 -1.99 1.46
C ARG A 60 -7.15 -2.67 1.91
N SER A 61 -6.82 -3.84 1.39
CA SER A 61 -5.56 -4.51 1.66
C SER A 61 -5.18 -5.39 0.48
N SER A 62 -3.93 -5.86 0.48
CA SER A 62 -3.42 -6.78 -0.56
C SER A 62 -4.08 -8.16 -0.55
N ASP A 63 -4.71 -8.53 0.56
CA ASP A 63 -5.35 -9.84 0.75
C ASP A 63 -6.74 -9.91 0.10
N GLU A 64 -7.36 -8.76 -0.14
CA GLU A 64 -8.69 -8.70 -0.74
C GLU A 64 -8.59 -8.97 -2.25
N GLN A 65 -8.99 -10.18 -2.65
CA GLN A 65 -9.00 -10.67 -4.05
C GLN A 65 -10.30 -10.34 -4.79
#